data_AF-A0A7Y9EPD4-F1
#
_entry.id   AF-A0A7Y9EPD4-F1
#
_cell.length_a   1.000
_cell.length_b   1.000
_cell.length_c   1.000
_cell.angle_alpha   90.00
_cell.angle_beta   90.00
_cell.angle_gamma   90.00
#
_symmetry.space_group_name_H-M   'P 1'
#
loop_
_entity.id
_entity.type
_entity.pdbx_description
1 polymer ?
#
loop_
_entity_poly.entity_id
_entity_poly.type
_entity_poly.pdbx_seq_one_letter_code
_entity_poly.pdbx_strand_id
1 'polypeptide(L)'
;MCTYQTVKMELDGAAKGANGWFTLTGGAVYVDHPYHACHEHTVNIDFTNAGEGPSARVAVELTEESALALVEAIQRALAAAPPGLASAAG
;
A
#
# COMPACT_ATOMS: atom_id res chain seq x y z
N MET A 1 1.32 20.05 6.55
CA MET A 1 0.47 19.91 7.74
C MET A 1 0.14 18.43 7.91
N CYS A 2 0.71 17.77 8.93
CA CYS A 2 0.42 16.37 9.22
C CYS A 2 -1.04 16.24 9.67
N THR A 3 -1.78 15.30 9.09
CA THR A 3 -3.17 15.06 9.49
C THR A 3 -3.27 14.25 10.79
N TYR A 4 -2.17 13.65 11.25
CA TYR A 4 -2.09 12.70 12.37
C TYR A 4 -3.08 11.52 12.25
N GLN A 5 -3.55 11.25 11.04
CA GLN A 5 -4.47 10.16 10.75
C GLN A 5 -3.72 9.06 10.01
N THR A 6 -3.75 7.87 10.58
CA THR A 6 -3.28 6.65 9.94
C THR A 6 -4.47 5.74 9.75
N VAL A 7 -4.82 5.48 8.49
CA VAL A 7 -5.86 4.52 8.13
C VAL A 7 -5.17 3.16 8.01
N LYS A 8 -5.53 2.21 8.87
CA LYS A 8 -5.00 0.84 8.84
C LYS A 8 -6.00 -0.09 8.16
N MET A 9 -5.49 -1.11 7.49
CA MET A 9 -6.29 -2.17 6.89
C MET A 9 -5.59 -3.52 7.02
N GLU A 10 -6.38 -4.57 7.19
CA GLU A 10 -5.93 -5.96 7.02
C GLU A 10 -5.89 -6.27 5.53
N LEU A 11 -4.89 -7.04 5.11
CA LEU A 11 -4.68 -7.43 3.71
C LEU A 11 -4.41 -8.93 3.63
N ASP A 12 -4.81 -9.53 2.52
CA ASP A 12 -4.47 -10.91 2.18
C ASP A 12 -3.78 -10.92 0.82
N GLY A 13 -2.55 -11.44 0.78
CA GLY A 13 -1.77 -11.52 -0.44
C GLY A 13 -0.27 -11.70 -0.19
N ALA A 14 0.54 -11.27 -1.15
CA ALA A 14 1.99 -11.29 -1.07
C ALA A 14 2.58 -9.97 -1.53
N ALA A 15 3.67 -9.55 -0.90
CA ALA A 15 4.42 -8.35 -1.26
C ALA A 15 5.89 -8.70 -1.47
N LYS A 16 6.57 -7.92 -2.31
CA LYS A 16 8.00 -8.12 -2.61
C LYS A 16 8.83 -7.01 -1.97
N GLY A 17 9.48 -7.33 -0.87
CA GLY A 17 10.43 -6.46 -0.18
C GLY A 17 11.87 -6.67 -0.66
N ALA A 18 12.82 -5.98 -0.01
CA ALA A 18 14.25 -6.07 -0.33
C ALA A 18 14.81 -7.50 -0.23
N ASN A 19 14.24 -8.32 0.66
CA ASN A 19 14.67 -9.71 0.90
C ASN A 19 13.86 -10.76 0.12
N GLY A 20 13.01 -10.34 -0.81
CA GLY A 20 12.16 -11.22 -1.59
C GLY A 20 10.67 -11.11 -1.27
N TRP A 21 9.92 -12.13 -1.65
CA TRP A 21 8.48 -12.21 -1.39
C TRP A 21 8.19 -12.60 0.05
N PHE A 22 7.18 -11.98 0.65
CA PHE A 22 6.66 -12.30 1.97
C PHE A 22 5.13 -12.28 1.96
N THR A 23 4.52 -12.97 2.91
CA THR A 23 3.06 -12.94 3.10
C THR A 23 2.64 -11.56 3.56
N LEU A 24 1.71 -10.93 2.87
CA LEU A 24 1.19 -9.62 3.25
C LEU A 24 -0.03 -9.81 4.16
N THR A 25 -0.02 -9.19 5.33
CA THR A 25 -1.11 -9.32 6.31
C THR A 25 -1.76 -8.00 6.67
N GLY A 26 -1.07 -6.87 6.48
CA GLY A 26 -1.67 -5.57 6.76
C GLY A 26 -1.01 -4.42 6.04
N GLY A 27 -1.58 -3.25 6.22
CA GLY A 27 -0.94 -2.02 5.82
C GLY A 27 -1.56 -0.77 6.42
N ALA A 28 -1.00 0.37 6.04
CA ALA A 28 -1.41 1.68 6.49
C ALA A 28 -1.33 2.72 5.36
N VAL A 29 -2.22 3.70 5.40
CA VAL A 29 -2.23 4.88 4.52
C VAL A 29 -2.31 6.14 5.37
N TYR A 30 -1.46 7.12 5.08
CA TYR A 30 -1.40 8.38 5.83
C TYR A 30 -0.75 9.50 5.00
N VAL A 31 -1.01 10.76 5.40
CA VAL A 31 -0.36 11.95 4.80
C VAL A 31 0.61 12.53 5.81
N ASP A 32 1.91 12.44 5.52
CA ASP A 32 2.99 12.92 6.39
C ASP A 32 4.27 13.16 5.58
N HIS A 33 5.33 13.59 6.24
CA HIS A 33 6.65 13.80 5.65
C HIS A 33 7.21 12.47 5.11
N PRO A 34 7.67 12.45 3.84
CA PRO A 34 8.35 11.30 3.29
C PRO A 34 9.71 11.09 3.94
N TYR A 35 10.21 9.86 3.88
CA TYR A 35 11.59 9.55 4.19
C TYR A 35 12.52 9.71 2.98
N HIS A 36 12.05 9.39 1.76
CA HIS A 36 12.90 9.37 0.57
C HIS A 36 12.50 10.37 -0.52
N ALA A 37 11.21 10.60 -0.74
CA ALA A 37 10.71 11.50 -1.76
C ALA A 37 11.07 12.97 -1.44
N CYS A 38 11.39 13.75 -2.47
CA CYS A 38 11.78 15.16 -2.34
C CYS A 38 10.57 16.12 -2.27
N HIS A 39 9.56 15.77 -1.48
CA HIS A 39 8.36 16.59 -1.25
C HIS A 39 8.22 16.90 0.24
N GLU A 40 7.55 18.00 0.60
CA GLU A 40 7.33 18.35 2.00
C GLU A 40 6.42 17.32 2.69
N HIS A 41 5.37 16.87 1.99
CA HIS A 41 4.45 15.83 2.44
C HIS A 41 4.11 14.92 1.26
N THR A 42 3.81 13.66 1.57
CA THR A 42 3.39 12.62 0.63
C THR A 42 2.20 11.85 1.19
N VAL A 43 1.45 11.22 0.30
CA VAL A 43 0.61 10.08 0.66
C VAL A 43 1.53 8.87 0.79
N ASN A 44 1.66 8.37 2.00
CA ASN A 44 2.49 7.21 2.31
C ASN A 44 1.59 5.98 2.42
N ILE A 45 2.03 4.88 1.81
CA ILE A 45 1.37 3.58 1.86
C ILE A 45 2.39 2.56 2.32
N ASP A 46 2.12 1.91 3.45
CA ASP A 46 2.93 0.83 3.98
C ASP A 46 2.21 -0.50 3.83
N PHE A 47 2.87 -1.49 3.27
CA PHE A 47 2.47 -2.90 3.24
C PHE A 47 3.37 -3.67 4.20
N THR A 48 2.83 -4.46 5.11
CA THR A 48 3.60 -5.04 6.22
C THR A 48 3.16 -6.45 6.58
N ASN A 49 4.07 -7.18 7.24
CA ASN A 49 3.75 -8.35 8.03
C ASN A 49 4.52 -8.31 9.36
N ALA A 50 3.82 -7.90 10.42
CA ALA A 50 4.43 -7.77 11.75
C ALA A 50 4.91 -9.12 12.32
N GLY A 51 4.33 -10.24 11.90
CA GLY A 51 4.71 -11.59 12.33
C GLY A 51 6.05 -12.06 11.76
N GLU A 52 6.48 -11.51 10.62
CA GLU A 52 7.77 -11.81 9.98
C GLU A 52 8.86 -10.78 10.31
N GLY A 53 8.57 -9.87 11.25
CA GLY A 53 9.51 -8.87 11.74
C GLY A 53 9.53 -7.56 10.93
N PRO A 54 10.33 -6.56 11.36
CA PRO A 54 10.26 -5.20 10.83
C PRO A 54 10.70 -5.06 9.36
N SER A 55 11.44 -6.04 8.84
CA SER A 55 11.93 -6.05 7.46
C SER A 55 10.89 -6.56 6.45
N ALA A 56 9.80 -7.20 6.91
CA ALA A 56 8.70 -7.65 6.06
C ALA A 56 7.77 -6.46 5.75
N ARG A 57 8.28 -5.50 4.99
CA ARG A 57 7.55 -4.28 4.61
C ARG A 57 7.91 -3.75 3.23
N VAL A 58 6.95 -3.08 2.60
CA VAL A 58 7.13 -2.25 1.40
C VAL A 58 6.48 -0.90 1.67
N ALA A 59 7.27 0.17 1.59
CA ALA A 59 6.79 1.54 1.74
C ALA A 59 6.72 2.22 0.38
N VAL A 60 5.68 3.01 0.15
CA VAL A 60 5.47 3.81 -1.06
C VAL A 60 5.16 5.24 -0.63
N GLU A 61 5.82 6.21 -1.27
CA GLU A 61 5.64 7.64 -0.99
C GLU A 61 5.21 8.33 -2.29
N LEU A 62 3.99 8.85 -2.33
CA LEU A 62 3.36 9.39 -3.53
C LEU A 62 2.96 10.85 -3.35
N THR A 63 2.91 11.59 -4.45
CA THR A 63 2.17 12.85 -4.48
C THR A 63 0.67 12.58 -4.38
N GLU A 64 -0.12 13.59 -4.01
CA GLU A 64 -1.59 13.48 -3.95
C GLU A 64 -2.18 13.03 -5.29
N GLU A 65 -1.73 13.63 -6.40
CA GLU A 65 -2.22 13.32 -7.74
C GLU A 65 -1.90 11.88 -8.14
N SER A 66 -0.69 11.41 -7.80
CA SER A 66 -0.27 10.03 -8.08
C SER A 66 -1.05 9.02 -7.24
N ALA A 67 -1.35 9.34 -5.99
CA ALA A 67 -2.16 8.49 -5.12
C ALA A 67 -3.62 8.40 -5.62
N LEU A 68 -4.22 9.52 -6.04
CA LEU A 68 -5.55 9.53 -6.64
C LEU A 68 -5.59 8.75 -7.96
N ALA A 69 -4.57 8.91 -8.81
CA ALA A 69 -4.45 8.15 -10.04
C ALA A 69 -4.28 6.64 -9.79
N LEU A 70 -3.55 6.24 -8.73
CA LEU A 70 -3.43 4.84 -8.32
C LEU A 70 -4.80 4.27 -7.90
N VAL A 71 -5.58 4.99 -7.11
CA VAL A 71 -6.94 4.56 -6.72
C VAL A 71 -7.82 4.35 -7.95
N GLU A 72 -7.80 5.29 -8.90
CA GLU A 72 -8.56 5.17 -10.14
C GLU A 72 -8.10 3.95 -10.97
N ALA A 73 -6.79 3.74 -11.08
CA ALA A 73 -6.24 2.59 -11.80
C ALA A 73 -6.66 1.25 -11.18
N ILE A 74 -6.66 1.15 -9.85
CA ILE A 74 -7.14 -0.03 -9.12
C ILE A 74 -8.61 -0.29 -9.42
N GLN A 75 -9.46 0.75 -9.33
CA GLN A 75 -10.89 0.62 -9.61
C GLN A 75 -11.15 0.18 -11.06
N ARG A 76 -10.43 0.76 -12.02
CA ARG A 76 -10.54 0.39 -13.44
C ARG A 76 -10.11 -1.06 -13.69
N ALA A 77 -9.02 -1.51 -13.06
CA ALA A 77 -8.54 -2.89 -13.18
C ALA A 77 -9.56 -3.91 -12.62
N LEU A 78 -10.15 -3.62 -11.46
CA LEU A 78 -11.19 -4.47 -10.86
C LEU A 78 -12.47 -4.51 -11.71
N ALA A 79 -12.88 -3.37 -12.29
CA ALA A 79 -14.06 -3.31 -13.16
C ALA A 79 -13.88 -4.05 -14.50
N ALA A 80 -12.63 -4.20 -14.97
CA ALA A 80 -12.32 -4.93 -16.20
C ALA A 80 -12.27 -6.46 -16.01
N ALA A 81 -12.18 -6.93 -14.77
CA ALA A 81 -12.15 -8.35 -14.44
C ALA A 81 -13.57 -8.89 -14.15
N PRO A 82 -13.86 -10.17 -14.45
CA PRO A 82 -15.05 -10.83 -13.93
C PRO A 82 -15.14 -10.73 -12.40
N PRO A 83 -16.33 -10.52 -11.82
CA PRO A 83 -16.51 -10.47 -10.38
C PRO A 83 -15.92 -11.69 -9.67
N GLY A 84 -15.15 -11.46 -8.61
CA GLY A 84 -14.54 -12.51 -7.80
C GLY A 84 -13.26 -13.14 -8.38
N LEU A 85 -12.85 -12.78 -9.60
CA LEU A 85 -11.62 -13.35 -10.20
C LEU A 85 -10.38 -13.05 -9.34
N ALA A 86 -10.26 -11.83 -8.82
CA ALA A 86 -9.13 -11.38 -8.01
C ALA A 86 -9.17 -11.85 -6.54
N SER A 87 -10.18 -12.65 -6.16
CA SER A 87 -10.33 -13.23 -4.82
C SER A 87 -10.59 -14.74 -4.85
N ALA A 88 -10.59 -15.35 -6.04
CA ALA A 88 -10.78 -16.78 -6.18
C ALA A 88 -9.51 -17.50 -5.67
N ALA A 89 -9.69 -18.44 -4.75
CA ALA A 89 -8.61 -19.36 -4.38
C ALA A 89 -8.26 -20.24 -5.59
N GLY A 90 -6.96 -20.39 -5.87
CA GLY A 90 -6.43 -21.33 -6.86
C GLY A 90 -6.30 -22.74 -6.31
#